data_AF-A0A4P2Q5I0-F1
#
_entry.id   AF-A0A4P2Q5I0-F1
#
_cell.length_a   1.000
_cell.length_b   1.000
_cell.length_c   1.000
_cell.angle_alpha   90.00
_cell.angle_beta   90.00
_cell.angle_gamma   90.00
#
_symmetry.space_group_name_H-M   'P 1'
#
loop_
_entity.id
_entity.type
_entity.pdbx_description
1 polymer ?
#
loop_
_entity_poly.entity_id
_entity_poly.type
_entity_poly.pdbx_seq_one_letter_code
_entity_poly.pdbx_strand_id
1 'polypeptide(L)'
;MKTEYTLLSGETVEFATPIGELGDFLRRVLAAAKEPSVTEADLNELVFGPENPLLNTTVVAGRSVATAEVYRDPIFHVMLDCIARKRRPAEPAVSSRARYTMTVPDAAQQLGISESAVRQAIYAGRLRASKEGGTYYLDPRSVGGYRVSKRGPRRQDQAAKGPPGGVLDARIGSGPDASFRVKHSRDEFELTERHGAEWTGTVPPGWRRIAILGTTKERSRYWEIEPAEGESVLHFEGFYLRGGFRIVETVSTSQRAEAAFKAFQPR
;
A
#
# COMPACT_ATOMS: atom_id res chain seq x y z
N MET A 1 -24.12 -21.80 6.73
CA MET A 1 -23.36 -21.96 5.47
C MET A 1 -22.59 -20.65 5.26
N LYS A 2 -21.35 -20.72 4.79
CA LYS A 2 -20.58 -19.51 4.43
C LYS A 2 -20.68 -19.28 2.93
N THR A 3 -20.73 -18.02 2.54
CA THR A 3 -20.71 -17.58 1.14
C THR A 3 -19.41 -16.83 0.89
N GLU A 4 -18.79 -17.13 -0.25
CA GLU A 4 -17.60 -16.44 -0.74
C GLU A 4 -17.99 -15.54 -1.90
N TYR A 5 -17.42 -14.34 -1.95
CA TYR A 5 -17.62 -13.39 -3.04
C TYR A 5 -16.30 -12.73 -3.41
N THR A 6 -15.92 -12.80 -4.70
CA THR A 6 -14.72 -12.13 -5.22
C THR A 6 -15.06 -10.73 -5.72
N LEU A 7 -14.52 -9.73 -5.04
CA LEU A 7 -14.65 -8.31 -5.38
C LEU A 7 -13.93 -7.99 -6.70
N LEU A 8 -14.23 -6.83 -7.27
CA LEU A 8 -13.55 -6.29 -8.44
C LEU A 8 -12.04 -6.11 -8.23
N SER A 9 -11.61 -5.87 -6.98
CA SER A 9 -10.21 -5.80 -6.59
C SER A 9 -9.46 -7.13 -6.73
N GLY A 10 -10.18 -8.25 -6.83
CA GLY A 10 -9.63 -9.61 -6.76
C GLY A 10 -9.55 -10.19 -5.35
N GLU A 11 -9.93 -9.40 -4.33
CA GLU A 11 -10.07 -9.88 -2.95
C GLU A 11 -11.32 -10.76 -2.81
N THR A 12 -11.21 -11.87 -2.08
CA THR A 12 -12.35 -12.73 -1.73
C THR A 12 -12.82 -12.40 -0.32
N VAL A 13 -14.09 -12.04 -0.22
CA VAL A 13 -14.76 -11.77 1.05
C VAL A 13 -15.59 -13.00 1.44
N GLU A 14 -15.38 -13.48 2.67
CA GLU A 14 -16.20 -14.53 3.29
C GLU A 14 -17.23 -13.90 4.21
N PHE A 15 -18.48 -14.36 4.12
CA PHE A 15 -19.53 -13.95 5.04
C PHE A 15 -20.53 -15.08 5.29
N ALA A 16 -21.24 -15.00 6.43
CA ALA A 16 -22.33 -15.92 6.69
C ALA A 16 -23.45 -15.69 5.67
N THR A 17 -23.97 -16.76 5.05
CA THR A 17 -25.06 -16.64 4.08
C THR A 17 -26.25 -15.94 4.75
N PRO A 18 -26.62 -14.72 4.33
CA PRO A 18 -27.72 -14.01 4.96
C PRO A 18 -29.05 -14.69 4.64
N ILE A 19 -29.92 -14.75 5.65
CA ILE A 19 -31.28 -15.29 5.56
C ILE A 19 -32.29 -14.18 5.87
N GLY A 20 -33.57 -14.43 5.56
CA GLY A 20 -34.64 -13.45 5.77
C GLY A 20 -34.45 -12.18 4.93
N GLU A 21 -34.88 -11.04 5.47
CA GLU A 21 -34.91 -9.74 4.76
C GLU A 21 -33.55 -9.34 4.17
N LEU A 22 -32.46 -9.52 4.92
CA LEU A 22 -31.11 -9.22 4.44
C LEU A 22 -30.69 -10.13 3.28
N GLY A 23 -31.08 -11.41 3.32
CA GLY A 23 -30.80 -12.36 2.25
C GLY A 23 -31.60 -12.05 0.98
N ASP A 24 -32.86 -11.67 1.12
CA ASP A 24 -33.73 -11.26 0.02
C ASP A 24 -33.24 -9.96 -0.63
N PHE A 25 -32.86 -9.00 0.20
CA PHE A 25 -32.29 -7.73 -0.24
C PHE A 25 -30.97 -7.91 -1.00
N LEU A 26 -30.04 -8.71 -0.46
CA LEU A 26 -28.77 -8.99 -1.14
C LEU A 26 -28.98 -9.67 -2.49
N ARG A 27 -29.90 -10.64 -2.58
CA ARG A 27 -30.24 -11.30 -3.85
C ARG A 27 -30.78 -10.30 -4.87
N ARG A 28 -31.62 -9.36 -4.43
CA ARG A 28 -32.16 -8.30 -5.29
C ARG A 28 -31.06 -7.35 -5.80
N VAL A 29 -30.14 -6.93 -4.93
CA VAL A 29 -28.98 -6.09 -5.33
C VAL A 29 -28.11 -6.83 -6.36
N LEU A 30 -27.80 -8.10 -6.11
CA LEU A 30 -27.00 -8.93 -7.02
C LEU A 30 -27.68 -9.14 -8.38
N ALA A 31 -29.01 -9.26 -8.41
CA ALA A 31 -29.78 -9.36 -9.64
C ALA A 31 -29.78 -8.02 -10.41
N ALA A 32 -30.06 -6.91 -9.72
CA ALA A 32 -30.05 -5.56 -10.29
C ALA A 32 -28.67 -5.19 -10.88
N ALA A 33 -27.58 -5.61 -10.23
CA ALA A 33 -26.22 -5.41 -10.72
C ALA A 33 -25.92 -6.13 -12.05
N LYS A 34 -26.64 -7.21 -12.37
CA LYS A 34 -26.49 -7.96 -13.63
C LYS A 34 -27.43 -7.46 -14.73
N GLU A 35 -28.53 -6.82 -14.35
CA GLU A 35 -29.58 -6.37 -15.28
C GLU A 35 -29.11 -5.13 -16.07
N PRO A 36 -28.93 -5.20 -17.40
CA PRO A 36 -28.38 -4.09 -18.18
C PRO A 36 -29.20 -2.80 -18.11
N SER A 37 -30.52 -2.90 -17.93
CA SER A 37 -31.42 -1.73 -17.83
C SER A 37 -31.28 -0.94 -16.53
N VAL A 38 -30.74 -1.55 -15.47
CA VAL A 38 -30.48 -0.87 -14.19
C VAL A 38 -29.21 -0.03 -14.30
N THR A 39 -29.33 1.26 -14.02
CA THR A 39 -28.20 2.20 -14.05
C THR A 39 -27.38 2.16 -12.75
N GLU A 40 -26.20 2.80 -12.75
CA GLU A 40 -25.44 3.03 -11.51
C GLU A 40 -26.25 3.84 -10.48
N ALA A 41 -27.03 4.82 -10.94
CA ALA A 41 -27.84 5.67 -10.07
C ALA A 41 -28.94 4.86 -9.38
N ASP A 42 -29.65 4.02 -10.13
CA ASP A 42 -30.70 3.14 -9.58
C ASP A 42 -30.12 2.17 -8.53
N LEU A 43 -28.93 1.64 -8.78
CA LEU A 43 -28.27 0.71 -7.86
C LEU A 43 -27.74 1.42 -6.61
N ASN A 44 -27.26 2.67 -6.73
CA ASN A 44 -26.91 3.49 -5.58
C ASN A 44 -28.15 3.80 -4.73
N GLU A 45 -29.26 4.19 -5.34
CA GLU A 45 -30.50 4.48 -4.63
C GLU A 45 -31.02 3.23 -3.91
N LEU A 46 -30.94 2.05 -4.53
CA LEU A 46 -31.30 0.79 -3.90
C LEU A 46 -30.42 0.49 -2.67
N VAL A 47 -29.09 0.57 -2.81
CA VAL A 47 -28.13 0.20 -1.75
C VAL A 47 -28.12 1.21 -0.61
N PHE A 48 -28.24 2.50 -0.88
CA PHE A 48 -28.25 3.55 0.15
C PHE A 48 -29.66 3.96 0.60
N GLY A 49 -30.70 3.31 0.06
CA GLY A 49 -32.10 3.60 0.34
C GLY A 49 -32.66 3.00 1.63
N PRO A 50 -33.91 3.35 1.99
CA PRO A 50 -34.59 2.88 3.21
C PRO A 50 -34.86 1.37 3.23
N GLU A 51 -34.78 0.72 2.08
CA GLU A 51 -35.03 -0.72 1.96
C GLU A 51 -33.81 -1.57 2.32
N ASN A 52 -32.63 -0.97 2.53
CA ASN A 52 -31.45 -1.71 2.94
C ASN A 52 -31.48 -1.97 4.47
N PRO A 53 -31.65 -3.23 4.92
CA PRO A 53 -31.79 -3.55 6.34
C PRO A 53 -30.49 -3.36 7.15
N LEU A 54 -29.35 -3.14 6.50
CA LEU A 54 -28.10 -2.80 7.20
C LEU A 54 -28.05 -1.32 7.60
N LEU A 55 -28.79 -0.44 6.95
CA LEU A 55 -28.66 1.00 7.18
C LEU A 55 -29.40 1.43 8.44
N ASN A 56 -28.82 2.39 9.13
CA ASN A 56 -29.44 2.98 10.29
C ASN A 56 -30.34 4.15 9.85
N THR A 57 -31.63 4.04 10.15
CA THR A 57 -32.65 5.07 9.85
C THR A 57 -32.98 5.97 11.05
N THR A 58 -32.40 5.71 12.22
CA THR A 58 -32.68 6.44 13.47
C THR A 58 -31.68 7.55 13.75
N VAL A 59 -30.46 7.49 13.18
CA VAL A 59 -29.42 8.51 13.39
C VAL A 59 -29.77 9.86 12.76
N VAL A 60 -30.45 9.86 11.61
CA VAL A 60 -30.92 11.08 10.94
C VAL A 60 -32.35 10.88 10.47
N ALA A 61 -33.28 11.71 10.97
CA ALA A 61 -34.69 11.60 10.62
C ALA A 61 -34.91 11.68 9.10
N GLY A 62 -35.59 10.67 8.56
CA GLY A 62 -35.90 10.57 7.13
C GLY A 62 -34.72 10.21 6.23
N ARG A 63 -33.59 9.76 6.78
CA ARG A 63 -32.43 9.31 6.00
C ARG A 63 -31.90 7.96 6.49
N SER A 64 -31.56 7.11 5.54
CA SER A 64 -30.77 5.91 5.79
C SER A 64 -29.29 6.25 5.78
N VAL A 65 -28.58 5.87 6.84
CA VAL A 65 -27.17 6.20 7.00
C VAL A 65 -26.36 4.93 7.18
N ALA A 66 -25.32 4.77 6.35
CA ALA A 66 -24.30 3.76 6.56
C ALA A 66 -23.38 4.23 7.69
N THR A 67 -23.50 3.61 8.86
CA THR A 67 -22.65 3.91 10.03
C THR A 67 -21.29 3.23 9.88
N ALA A 68 -20.35 3.55 10.78
CA ALA A 68 -19.05 2.87 10.82
C ALA A 68 -19.15 1.34 11.01
N GLU A 69 -20.22 0.85 11.64
CA GLU A 69 -20.50 -0.57 11.79
C GLU A 69 -20.91 -1.21 10.46
N VAL A 70 -21.78 -0.54 9.69
CA VAL A 70 -22.18 -0.97 8.35
C VAL A 70 -20.98 -1.07 7.41
N TYR A 71 -20.05 -0.10 7.49
CA TYR A 71 -18.81 -0.12 6.71
C TYR A 71 -17.82 -1.23 7.11
N ARG A 72 -18.04 -1.93 8.22
CA ARG A 72 -17.28 -3.12 8.60
C ARG A 72 -17.97 -4.41 8.20
N ASP A 73 -19.22 -4.35 7.74
CA ASP A 73 -19.97 -5.53 7.34
C ASP A 73 -19.53 -6.03 5.95
N PRO A 74 -19.03 -7.27 5.84
CA PRO A 74 -18.67 -7.91 4.58
C PRO A 74 -19.75 -7.82 3.49
N ILE A 75 -21.02 -7.96 3.85
CA ILE A 75 -22.16 -7.93 2.92
C ILE A 75 -22.31 -6.53 2.31
N PHE A 76 -22.05 -5.49 3.10
CA PHE A 76 -22.09 -4.12 2.59
C PHE A 76 -20.99 -3.88 1.54
N HIS A 77 -19.79 -4.44 1.74
CA HIS A 77 -18.73 -4.38 0.72
C HIS A 77 -19.13 -5.08 -0.59
N VAL A 78 -19.86 -6.19 -0.52
CA VAL A 78 -20.41 -6.85 -1.71
C VAL A 78 -21.38 -5.93 -2.47
N MET A 79 -22.23 -5.19 -1.75
CA MET A 79 -23.15 -4.22 -2.36
C MET A 79 -22.41 -3.04 -3.01
N LEU A 80 -21.37 -2.52 -2.36
CA LEU A 80 -20.52 -1.47 -2.94
C LEU A 80 -19.78 -1.96 -4.19
N ASP A 81 -19.35 -3.22 -4.22
CA ASP A 81 -18.73 -3.84 -5.39
C ASP A 81 -19.71 -3.93 -6.57
N CYS A 82 -20.98 -4.20 -6.30
CA CYS A 82 -22.03 -4.21 -7.33
C CYS A 82 -22.18 -2.83 -8.01
N ILE A 83 -22.16 -1.75 -7.21
CA ILE A 83 -22.16 -0.37 -7.73
C ILE A 83 -20.88 -0.11 -8.55
N ALA A 84 -19.72 -0.51 -8.03
CA ALA A 84 -18.45 -0.32 -8.71
C ALA A 84 -18.39 -1.04 -10.07
N ARG A 85 -19.00 -2.22 -10.18
CA ARG A 85 -19.12 -2.96 -11.46
C ARG A 85 -19.98 -2.22 -12.48
N LYS A 86 -21.08 -1.60 -12.05
CA LYS A 86 -21.94 -0.79 -12.94
C LYS A 86 -21.26 0.47 -13.47
N ARG A 87 -20.37 1.07 -12.67
CA ARG A 87 -19.57 2.23 -13.09
C ARG A 87 -18.57 1.89 -14.21
N ARG A 88 -18.19 0.63 -14.37
CA ARG A 88 -17.23 0.25 -15.42
C ARG A 88 -17.94 0.26 -16.77
N PRO A 89 -17.35 0.87 -17.82
CA PRO A 89 -17.85 0.66 -19.17
C PRO A 89 -17.86 -0.85 -19.47
N ALA A 90 -18.86 -1.29 -20.24
CA ALA A 90 -19.02 -2.67 -20.71
C ALA A 90 -17.91 -3.06 -21.69
N GLU A 91 -16.65 -2.98 -21.26
CA GLU A 91 -15.59 -3.75 -21.88
C GLU A 91 -15.73 -5.20 -21.40
N PRO A 92 -15.55 -6.20 -22.29
CA PRO A 92 -15.52 -7.58 -21.85
C PRO A 92 -14.48 -7.70 -20.74
N ALA A 93 -14.86 -8.42 -19.68
CA ALA A 93 -13.99 -8.75 -18.55
C ALA A 93 -12.84 -9.65 -19.05
N VAL A 94 -11.89 -9.03 -19.72
CA VAL A 94 -10.53 -9.54 -19.83
C VAL A 94 -10.06 -9.61 -18.39
N SER A 95 -9.89 -10.83 -17.87
CA SER A 95 -9.36 -11.05 -16.52
C SER A 95 -8.22 -10.07 -16.30
N SER A 96 -8.16 -9.41 -15.14
CA SER A 96 -7.06 -8.50 -14.80
C SER A 96 -5.70 -9.16 -15.10
N ARG A 97 -5.62 -10.48 -14.93
CA ARG A 97 -4.53 -11.37 -15.36
C ARG A 97 -4.07 -11.23 -16.81
N ALA A 98 -5.00 -11.18 -17.78
CA ALA A 98 -4.64 -11.10 -19.19
C ALA A 98 -4.10 -9.72 -19.62
N ARG A 99 -4.18 -8.69 -18.76
CA ARG A 99 -3.60 -7.37 -19.02
C ARG A 99 -2.15 -7.24 -18.54
N TYR A 100 -1.73 -8.03 -17.55
CA TYR A 100 -0.39 -7.98 -16.96
C TYR A 100 0.50 -9.08 -17.56
N THR A 101 1.08 -8.82 -18.73
CA THR A 101 1.87 -9.81 -19.49
C THR A 101 3.36 -9.50 -19.55
N MET A 102 3.78 -8.30 -19.15
CA MET A 102 5.16 -7.83 -19.33
C MET A 102 5.98 -8.01 -18.05
N THR A 103 7.19 -8.54 -18.13
CA THR A 103 8.04 -8.68 -16.94
C THR A 103 8.81 -7.39 -16.63
N VAL A 104 9.41 -7.31 -15.45
CA VAL A 104 10.29 -6.19 -15.07
C VAL A 104 11.48 -6.02 -16.03
N PRO A 105 12.20 -7.08 -16.45
CA PRO A 105 13.22 -7.00 -17.49
C PRO A 105 12.70 -6.43 -18.83
N ASP A 106 11.54 -6.91 -19.30
CA ASP A 106 10.97 -6.42 -20.57
C ASP A 106 10.61 -4.93 -20.49
N ALA A 107 10.01 -4.52 -19.38
CA ALA A 107 9.67 -3.12 -19.14
C ALA A 107 10.93 -2.24 -19.03
N ALA A 108 12.00 -2.74 -18.40
CA ALA A 108 13.28 -2.05 -18.30
C ALA A 108 13.92 -1.82 -19.68
N GLN A 109 13.90 -2.85 -20.53
CA GLN A 109 14.36 -2.77 -21.91
C GLN A 109 13.54 -1.77 -22.73
N GLN A 110 12.21 -1.84 -22.63
CA GLN A 110 11.32 -0.94 -23.38
C GLN A 110 11.47 0.53 -22.95
N LEU A 111 11.64 0.79 -21.66
CA LEU A 111 11.78 2.14 -21.11
C LEU A 111 13.21 2.69 -21.17
N GLY A 112 14.20 1.84 -21.44
CA GLY A 112 15.61 2.21 -21.43
C GLY A 112 16.12 2.62 -20.03
N ILE A 113 15.64 1.96 -18.96
CA ILE A 113 16.04 2.20 -17.57
C ILE A 113 16.47 0.91 -16.88
N SER A 114 17.06 1.00 -15.69
CA SER A 114 17.42 -0.19 -14.91
C SER A 114 16.19 -0.89 -14.33
N GLU A 115 16.27 -2.22 -14.15
CA GLU A 115 15.22 -3.00 -13.48
C GLU A 115 14.92 -2.49 -12.07
N SER A 116 15.94 -2.00 -11.36
CA SER A 116 15.75 -1.38 -10.03
C SER A 116 14.89 -0.13 -10.11
N ALA A 117 15.06 0.71 -11.15
CA ALA A 117 14.23 1.89 -11.36
C ALA A 117 12.78 1.52 -11.72
N VAL A 118 12.57 0.43 -12.48
CA VAL A 118 11.24 -0.13 -12.74
C VAL A 118 10.59 -0.59 -11.43
N ARG A 119 11.30 -1.37 -10.61
CA ARG A 119 10.80 -1.81 -9.28
C ARG A 119 10.46 -0.62 -8.39
N GLN A 120 11.29 0.40 -8.36
CA GLN A 120 10.99 1.65 -7.63
C GLN A 120 9.75 2.37 -8.16
N ALA A 121 9.54 2.40 -9.48
CA ALA A 121 8.34 2.98 -10.07
C ALA A 121 7.08 2.17 -9.75
N ILE A 122 7.18 0.83 -9.67
CA ILE A 122 6.11 -0.05 -9.18
C ILE A 122 5.81 0.27 -7.70
N TYR A 123 6.83 0.29 -6.84
CA TYR A 123 6.68 0.58 -5.40
C TYR A 123 6.11 1.97 -5.13
N ALA A 124 6.48 2.95 -5.95
CA ALA A 124 5.93 4.30 -5.88
C ALA A 124 4.52 4.43 -6.50
N GLY A 125 3.90 3.35 -6.96
CA GLY A 125 2.59 3.34 -7.61
C GLY A 125 2.53 4.03 -8.98
N ARG A 126 3.69 4.36 -9.57
CA ARG A 126 3.80 5.04 -10.86
C ARG A 126 3.71 4.10 -12.05
N LEU A 127 3.98 2.82 -11.85
CA LEU A 127 3.74 1.75 -12.82
C LEU A 127 2.75 0.75 -12.22
N ARG A 128 1.73 0.39 -13.00
CA ARG A 128 0.77 -0.64 -12.58
C ARG A 128 1.39 -2.02 -12.77
N ALA A 129 1.40 -2.81 -11.70
CA ALA A 129 1.88 -4.18 -11.73
C ALA A 129 1.01 -5.10 -10.85
N SER A 130 0.98 -6.38 -11.22
CA SER A 130 0.46 -7.49 -10.43
C SER A 130 1.63 -8.38 -9.98
N LYS A 131 1.62 -8.88 -8.75
CA LYS A 131 2.64 -9.80 -8.24
C LYS A 131 2.07 -11.23 -8.26
N GLU A 132 2.65 -12.11 -9.06
CA GLU A 132 2.29 -13.54 -9.11
C GLU A 132 3.54 -14.40 -8.87
N GLY A 133 3.49 -15.31 -7.89
CA GLY A 133 4.60 -16.23 -7.60
C GLY A 133 5.94 -15.52 -7.30
N GLY A 134 5.90 -14.33 -6.70
CA GLY A 134 7.11 -13.53 -6.42
C GLY A 134 7.60 -12.67 -7.59
N THR A 135 6.97 -12.79 -8.76
CA THR A 135 7.36 -12.04 -9.97
C THR A 135 6.35 -10.92 -10.25
N TYR A 136 6.85 -9.73 -10.60
CA TYR A 136 6.00 -8.61 -11.02
C TYR A 136 5.72 -8.69 -12.52
N TYR A 137 4.43 -8.60 -12.85
CA TYR A 137 3.93 -8.48 -14.21
C TYR A 137 3.27 -7.12 -14.39
N LEU A 138 3.67 -6.39 -15.42
CA LEU A 138 3.24 -5.03 -15.74
C LEU A 138 2.24 -5.05 -16.90
N ASP A 139 1.38 -4.04 -16.91
CA ASP A 139 0.48 -3.77 -18.03
C ASP A 139 1.28 -3.07 -19.15
N PRO A 140 1.41 -3.67 -20.36
CA PRO A 140 2.12 -3.05 -21.48
C PRO A 140 1.64 -1.63 -21.80
N ARG A 141 0.34 -1.34 -21.61
CA ARG A 141 -0.22 0.00 -21.83
C ARG A 141 0.28 0.99 -20.78
N SER A 142 0.35 0.55 -19.51
CA SER A 142 0.91 1.36 -18.42
C SER A 142 2.38 1.66 -18.66
N VAL A 143 3.15 0.70 -19.18
CA VAL A 143 4.57 0.89 -19.50
C VAL A 143 4.72 1.83 -20.70
N GLY A 144 3.96 1.64 -21.78
CA GLY A 144 4.01 2.51 -22.95
C GLY A 144 3.64 3.97 -22.67
N GLY A 145 2.76 4.22 -21.71
CA GLY A 145 2.40 5.57 -21.26
C GLY A 145 3.38 6.18 -20.23
N TYR A 146 4.31 5.40 -19.69
CA TYR A 146 5.19 5.85 -18.63
C TYR A 146 6.31 6.75 -19.16
N ARG A 147 6.30 8.00 -18.74
CA ARG A 147 7.35 8.96 -19.07
C ARG A 147 8.50 8.83 -18.08
N VAL A 148 9.61 8.27 -18.55
CA VAL A 148 10.88 8.26 -17.82
C VAL A 148 11.34 9.71 -17.62
N SER A 149 11.45 10.13 -16.37
CA SER A 149 12.11 11.40 -16.03
C SER A 149 13.59 11.30 -16.44
N LYS A 150 14.00 12.08 -17.45
CA LYS A 150 15.40 12.19 -17.87
C LYS A 150 16.30 12.89 -16.83
N ARG A 151 15.70 13.53 -15.84
CA ARG A 151 16.43 13.92 -14.64
C ARG A 151 16.53 12.66 -13.77
N GLY A 152 17.76 12.20 -13.53
CA GLY A 152 18.05 11.35 -12.37
C GLY A 152 17.45 11.96 -11.10
N PRO A 153 17.41 11.23 -9.97
CA PRO A 153 16.90 11.80 -8.73
C PRO A 153 17.52 13.19 -8.60
N ARG A 154 16.69 14.24 -8.69
CA ARG A 154 17.11 15.52 -8.14
C ARG A 154 17.53 15.11 -6.74
N ARG A 155 18.78 15.36 -6.35
CA ARG A 155 19.02 15.71 -4.95
C ARG A 155 18.00 16.80 -4.73
N GLN A 156 16.85 16.43 -4.18
CA GLN A 156 15.73 17.32 -4.11
C GLN A 156 16.14 18.21 -2.97
N ASP A 157 16.86 19.26 -3.35
CA ASP A 157 17.29 20.29 -2.48
C ASP A 157 16.05 20.82 -1.75
N GLN A 158 16.06 20.61 -0.44
CA GLN A 158 16.18 21.74 0.47
C GLN A 158 15.05 22.78 0.39
N ALA A 159 13.80 22.35 0.20
CA ALA A 159 12.70 22.98 0.92
C ALA A 159 12.46 22.18 2.21
N ALA A 160 13.49 22.20 3.06
CA ALA A 160 13.54 21.59 4.37
C ALA A 160 12.37 22.06 5.24
N LYS A 161 11.37 21.22 5.47
CA LYS A 161 10.38 21.43 6.53
C LYS A 161 10.59 20.37 7.61
N GLY A 162 11.73 20.42 8.27
CA GLY A 162 12.01 19.59 9.43
C GLY A 162 13.20 20.16 10.20
N PRO A 163 13.08 20.44 11.51
CA PRO A 163 14.23 20.84 12.31
C PRO A 163 15.25 19.69 12.38
N PRO A 164 16.56 19.98 12.42
CA PRO A 164 17.59 18.98 12.68
C PRO A 164 17.27 18.20 13.95
N GLY A 165 17.23 16.87 13.87
CA GLY A 165 16.95 16.03 15.05
C GLY A 165 15.49 16.08 15.48
N GLY A 166 14.60 16.56 14.61
CA GLY A 166 13.16 16.43 14.74
C GLY A 166 12.68 14.98 14.64
N VAL A 167 11.36 14.81 14.70
CA VAL A 167 10.70 13.50 14.59
C VAL A 167 11.10 12.82 13.26
N LEU A 168 11.39 11.51 13.30
CA LEU A 168 11.55 10.70 12.10
C LEU A 168 10.36 9.77 11.94
N ASP A 169 9.72 9.78 10.77
CA ASP A 169 8.72 8.77 10.42
C ASP A 169 9.43 7.51 9.92
N ALA A 170 9.03 6.35 10.42
CA ALA A 170 9.65 5.10 10.02
C ALA A 170 8.64 3.99 9.80
N ARG A 171 8.91 3.17 8.78
CA ARG A 171 8.38 1.81 8.65
C ARG A 171 9.57 0.86 8.75
N ILE A 172 9.61 0.08 9.81
CA ILE A 172 10.73 -0.79 10.20
C ILE A 172 10.25 -2.22 10.47
N GLY A 173 11.17 -3.15 10.67
CA GLY A 173 10.85 -4.52 11.04
C GLY A 173 11.19 -5.53 9.94
N SER A 174 10.42 -6.61 9.85
CA SER A 174 10.69 -7.72 8.93
C SER A 174 9.45 -8.12 8.13
N GLY A 175 9.63 -8.25 6.82
CA GLY A 175 8.63 -8.73 5.87
C GLY A 175 9.14 -9.99 5.13
N PRO A 176 8.36 -10.53 4.16
CA PRO A 176 8.66 -11.82 3.51
C PRO A 176 10.01 -11.89 2.79
N ASP A 177 10.46 -10.75 2.22
CA ASP A 177 11.63 -10.70 1.35
C ASP A 177 12.76 -9.78 1.89
N ALA A 178 12.50 -9.04 2.97
CA ALA A 178 13.44 -8.07 3.52
C ALA A 178 13.21 -7.77 5.02
N SER A 179 14.24 -7.28 5.68
CA SER A 179 14.16 -6.68 7.01
C SER A 179 14.88 -5.34 7.04
N PHE A 180 14.40 -4.46 7.91
CA PHE A 180 14.90 -3.11 8.09
C PHE A 180 14.96 -2.80 9.58
N ARG A 181 16.16 -2.90 10.13
CA ARG A 181 16.43 -2.75 11.56
C ARG A 181 17.04 -1.38 11.83
N VAL A 182 16.57 -0.73 12.88
CA VAL A 182 17.00 0.62 13.27
C VAL A 182 17.47 0.57 14.72
N LYS A 183 18.68 1.06 14.98
CA LYS A 183 19.25 1.25 16.33
C LYS A 183 19.28 2.74 16.65
N HIS A 184 18.63 3.16 17.73
CA HIS A 184 18.56 4.54 18.20
C HIS A 184 18.81 4.60 19.71
N SER A 185 19.15 5.78 20.26
CA SER A 185 19.63 5.95 21.65
C SER A 185 18.55 6.03 22.71
N ARG A 186 17.27 6.11 22.30
CA ARG A 186 16.13 6.21 23.20
C ARG A 186 15.12 5.13 22.85
N ASP A 187 14.80 4.21 23.75
CA ASP A 187 13.93 3.03 23.49
C ASP A 187 12.46 3.34 23.16
N GLU A 188 12.10 4.58 22.88
CA GLU A 188 10.73 5.00 22.59
C GLU A 188 10.55 5.12 21.07
N PHE A 189 10.44 4.00 20.36
CA PHE A 189 9.79 4.03 19.05
C PHE A 189 8.29 4.18 19.26
N GLU A 190 7.71 5.31 18.88
CA GLU A 190 6.28 5.59 19.03
C GLU A 190 5.51 4.84 17.94
N LEU A 191 5.12 3.61 18.26
CA LEU A 191 4.36 2.74 17.38
C LEU A 191 2.98 3.33 17.08
N THR A 192 2.70 3.62 15.81
CA THR A 192 1.37 4.02 15.34
C THR A 192 0.57 2.82 14.84
N GLU A 193 1.23 1.90 14.14
CA GLU A 193 0.58 0.74 13.52
C GLU A 193 1.53 -0.46 13.50
N ARG A 194 0.98 -1.66 13.70
CA ARG A 194 1.74 -2.91 13.67
C ARG A 194 1.03 -3.95 12.82
N HIS A 195 1.72 -4.45 11.80
CA HIS A 195 1.30 -5.56 10.96
C HIS A 195 2.31 -6.70 11.09
N GLY A 196 2.04 -7.63 12.00
CA GLY A 196 2.95 -8.75 12.30
C GLY A 196 4.31 -8.27 12.86
N ALA A 197 5.36 -8.47 12.07
CA ALA A 197 6.74 -8.06 12.38
C ALA A 197 7.14 -6.72 11.73
N GLU A 198 6.21 -6.03 11.04
CA GLU A 198 6.39 -4.70 10.49
C GLU A 198 5.74 -3.64 11.38
N TRP A 199 6.50 -2.60 11.71
CA TRP A 199 6.10 -1.53 12.61
C TRP A 199 6.16 -0.20 11.85
N THR A 200 5.07 0.56 11.92
CA THR A 200 5.02 1.95 11.44
C THR A 200 4.87 2.85 12.66
N GLY A 201 5.65 3.91 12.71
CA GLY A 201 5.68 4.80 13.85
C GLY A 201 6.72 5.89 13.69
N THR A 202 7.09 6.51 14.81
CA THR A 202 8.06 7.59 14.79
C THR A 202 9.22 7.39 15.76
N VAL A 203 10.39 7.94 15.41
CA VAL A 203 11.50 8.15 16.34
C VAL A 203 11.36 9.58 16.88
N PRO A 204 11.21 9.75 18.20
CA PRO A 204 11.01 11.06 18.82
C PRO A 204 12.25 11.95 18.64
N PRO A 205 12.10 13.27 18.79
CA PRO A 205 13.20 14.20 18.64
C PRO A 205 14.29 13.99 19.69
N GLY A 206 15.50 14.50 19.40
CA GLY A 206 16.66 14.43 20.30
C GLY A 206 17.60 13.24 20.06
N TRP A 207 17.35 12.46 19.00
CA TRP A 207 18.29 11.45 18.52
C TRP A 207 19.55 12.11 17.94
N ARG A 208 20.71 11.46 18.09
CA ARG A 208 22.02 11.99 17.64
C ARG A 208 22.64 11.18 16.51
N ARG A 209 22.64 9.86 16.66
CA ARG A 209 23.08 8.94 15.63
C ARG A 209 22.19 7.72 15.60
N ILE A 210 21.87 7.27 14.40
CA ILE A 210 21.05 6.10 14.17
C ILE A 210 21.77 5.21 13.17
N ALA A 211 21.85 3.93 13.50
CA ALA A 211 22.29 2.89 12.58
C ALA A 211 21.09 2.18 11.99
N ILE A 212 21.16 1.90 10.70
CA ILE A 212 20.11 1.26 9.92
C ILE A 212 20.72 0.08 9.18
N LEU A 213 20.09 -1.08 9.25
CA LEU A 213 20.48 -2.27 8.49
C LEU A 213 19.30 -2.80 7.70
N GLY A 214 19.41 -2.69 6.39
CA GLY A 214 18.52 -3.35 5.45
C GLY A 214 19.11 -4.71 5.04
N THR A 215 18.36 -5.78 5.19
CA THR A 215 18.77 -7.13 4.77
C THR A 215 17.72 -7.74 3.85
N THR A 216 18.13 -8.32 2.74
CA THR A 216 17.35 -9.18 1.84
C THR A 216 17.97 -10.58 1.82
N LYS A 217 17.40 -11.52 1.06
CA LYS A 217 18.03 -12.83 0.81
C LYS A 217 19.41 -12.75 0.15
N GLU A 218 19.66 -11.71 -0.63
CA GLU A 218 20.87 -11.60 -1.46
C GLU A 218 21.92 -10.65 -0.88
N ARG A 219 21.50 -9.65 -0.09
CA ARG A 219 22.39 -8.58 0.38
C ARG A 219 21.95 -7.93 1.68
N SER A 220 22.95 -7.46 2.44
CA SER A 220 22.80 -6.56 3.58
C SER A 220 23.46 -5.22 3.28
N ARG A 221 22.81 -4.11 3.66
CA ARG A 221 23.33 -2.75 3.53
C ARG A 221 23.11 -1.97 4.82
N TYR A 222 24.17 -1.30 5.25
CA TYR A 222 24.20 -0.47 6.44
C TYR A 222 24.23 1.01 6.07
N TRP A 223 23.55 1.80 6.88
CA TRP A 223 23.64 3.25 6.87
C TRP A 223 23.78 3.78 8.29
N GLU A 224 24.64 4.77 8.44
CA GLU A 224 24.68 5.62 9.62
C GLU A 224 24.15 7.00 9.26
N ILE A 225 23.23 7.51 10.08
CA ILE A 225 22.65 8.84 9.89
C ILE A 225 22.84 9.71 11.13
N GLU A 226 22.87 11.01 10.90
CA GLU A 226 22.85 12.03 11.95
C GLU A 226 21.90 13.18 11.57
N PRO A 227 21.44 13.98 12.55
CA PRO A 227 20.61 15.15 12.31
C PRO A 227 21.17 16.07 11.24
N ALA A 228 20.32 16.49 10.32
CA ALA A 228 20.64 17.53 9.36
C ALA A 228 19.39 18.35 9.06
N GLU A 229 19.61 19.61 8.68
CA GLU A 229 18.55 20.40 8.06
C GLU A 229 18.15 19.74 6.73
N GLY A 230 16.86 19.72 6.46
CA GLY A 230 16.35 19.02 5.28
C GLY A 230 15.27 18.03 5.64
N GLU A 231 14.58 17.55 4.62
CA GLU A 231 13.85 16.30 4.71
C GLU A 231 14.58 15.30 3.82
N SER A 232 15.00 14.18 4.40
CA SER A 232 15.64 13.06 3.73
C SER A 232 14.76 11.83 3.86
N VAL A 233 14.82 10.97 2.84
CA VAL A 233 14.12 9.68 2.85
C VAL A 233 15.08 8.58 2.46
N LEU A 234 15.15 7.55 3.30
CA LEU A 234 15.90 6.33 3.06
C LEU A 234 14.90 5.20 2.85
N HIS A 235 14.96 4.53 1.69
CA HIS A 235 14.10 3.41 1.34
C HIS A 235 14.87 2.11 1.21
N PHE A 236 14.24 1.01 1.63
CA PHE A 236 14.75 -0.34 1.41
C PHE A 236 13.63 -1.36 1.36
N GLU A 237 13.36 -1.93 0.18
CA GLU A 237 12.39 -3.02 -0.06
C GLU A 237 11.06 -2.89 0.72
N GLY A 238 10.40 -1.72 0.62
CA GLY A 238 9.11 -1.44 1.26
C GLY A 238 9.20 -0.77 2.63
N PHE A 239 10.37 -0.78 3.26
CA PHE A 239 10.66 -0.05 4.49
C PHE A 239 11.18 1.36 4.19
N TYR A 240 11.03 2.25 5.17
CA TYR A 240 11.57 3.60 5.05
C TYR A 240 11.92 4.23 6.40
N LEU A 241 12.79 5.24 6.32
CA LEU A 241 13.01 6.24 7.35
C LEU A 241 13.00 7.63 6.71
N ARG A 242 12.21 8.53 7.25
CA ARG A 242 11.94 9.87 6.70
C ARG A 242 12.09 10.93 7.78
N GLY A 243 12.77 12.04 7.45
CA GLY A 243 12.87 13.21 8.32
C GLY A 243 14.21 13.94 8.15
N GLY A 244 14.56 14.79 9.12
CA GLY A 244 15.74 15.67 9.05
C GLY A 244 17.06 14.98 9.38
N PHE A 245 17.61 14.26 8.40
CA PHE A 245 18.88 13.56 8.55
C PHE A 245 19.77 13.65 7.32
N ARG A 246 21.07 13.39 7.51
CA ARG A 246 22.02 13.08 6.42
C ARG A 246 22.67 11.74 6.67
N ILE A 247 23.09 11.08 5.59
CA ILE A 247 23.84 9.82 5.67
C ILE A 247 25.32 10.15 5.87
N VAL A 248 25.89 9.66 6.97
CA VAL A 248 27.31 9.82 7.33
C VAL A 248 28.14 8.67 6.76
N GLU A 249 27.59 7.46 6.78
CA GLU A 249 28.27 6.27 6.26
C GLU A 249 27.29 5.38 5.50
N THR A 250 27.80 4.71 4.47
CA THR A 250 27.11 3.63 3.78
C THR A 250 28.06 2.46 3.59
N VAL A 251 27.66 1.27 4.03
CA VAL A 251 28.40 0.03 3.79
C VAL A 251 27.52 -0.95 3.03
N SER A 252 27.93 -1.34 1.82
CA SER A 252 27.12 -2.16 0.91
C SER A 252 27.57 -3.62 0.79
N THR A 253 28.69 -3.98 1.42
CA THR A 253 29.14 -5.38 1.51
C THR A 253 28.47 -6.05 2.70
N SER A 254 27.72 -7.13 2.48
CA SER A 254 26.86 -7.74 3.50
C SER A 254 27.58 -8.02 4.82
N GLN A 255 28.75 -8.67 4.77
CA GLN A 255 29.55 -8.99 5.96
C GLN A 255 29.96 -7.73 6.74
N ARG A 256 30.40 -6.68 6.04
CA ARG A 256 30.80 -5.42 6.69
C ARG A 256 29.59 -4.64 7.19
N ALA A 257 28.46 -4.70 6.49
CA ALA A 257 27.22 -4.03 6.90
C ALA A 257 26.69 -4.62 8.22
N GLU A 258 26.68 -5.94 8.33
CA GLU A 258 26.26 -6.62 9.57
C GLU A 258 27.23 -6.37 10.71
N ALA A 259 28.54 -6.39 10.45
CA ALA A 259 29.55 -6.07 11.44
C ALA A 259 29.44 -4.61 11.94
N ALA A 260 29.28 -3.65 11.03
CA ALA A 260 29.10 -2.24 11.36
C ALA A 260 27.82 -2.02 12.19
N PHE A 261 26.70 -2.61 11.78
CA PHE A 261 25.46 -2.53 12.53
C PHE A 261 25.58 -3.14 13.93
N LYS A 262 26.28 -4.27 14.07
CA LYS A 262 26.51 -4.91 15.38
C LYS A 262 27.38 -4.05 16.28
N ALA A 263 28.45 -3.48 15.75
CA ALA A 263 29.40 -2.64 16.48
C ALA A 263 28.82 -1.26 16.87
N PHE A 264 27.84 -0.76 16.12
CA PHE A 264 27.21 0.52 16.42
C PHE A 264 26.52 0.51 17.80
N GLN A 265 26.92 1.48 18.62
CA GLN A 265 26.32 1.79 19.91
C GLN A 265 25.63 3.16 19.81
N PRO A 266 24.30 3.23 19.95
CA PRO A 266 23.61 4.49 19.88
C PRO A 266 24.04 5.39 21.06
N ARG A 267 24.24 6.69 20.78
CA ARG A 267 24.69 7.70 21.76
C ARG A 267 23.69 8.83 21.90
#